data_AF-A0A502GW47-F1
#
_entry.id   AF-A0A502GW47-F1
#
_cell.length_a   1.000
_cell.length_b   1.000
_cell.length_c   1.000
_cell.angle_alpha   90.00
_cell.angle_beta   90.00
_cell.angle_gamma   90.00
#
_symmetry.space_group_name_H-M   'P 1'
#
loop_
_entity.id
_entity.type
_entity.pdbx_description
1 polymer ?
#
loop_
_entity_poly.entity_id
_entity_poly.type
_entity_poly.pdbx_seq_one_letter_code
_entity_poly.pdbx_strand_id
1 'polypeptide(L)'
;MHETHGKLESRQNIPIAFFLAARGERVQLLPVLRIPGTKCADATRDGIEWEFKVPAGRTANAIDQALRGANRQAARVLIQVANEFDRQVLETAIYGRVRRAANIVEVAILLADALHHFTRQEILNNTFRGKMG
;
A
#
# COMPACT_ATOMS: atom_id res chain seq x y z
N MET A 1 22.24 -3.36 -12.93
CA MET A 1 21.82 -1.99 -12.54
C MET A 1 20.32 -1.87 -12.79
N HIS A 2 19.49 -1.77 -11.75
CA HIS A 2 18.03 -1.71 -11.88
C HIS A 2 17.55 -0.27 -12.13
N GLU A 3 17.56 0.18 -13.38
CA GLU A 3 16.86 1.40 -13.80
C GLU A 3 15.36 1.18 -14.03
N THR A 4 14.95 -0.08 -14.18
CA THR A 4 13.57 -0.48 -14.48
C THR A 4 12.61 -0.36 -13.31
N HIS A 5 13.08 -0.57 -12.06
CA HIS A 5 12.20 -0.60 -10.89
C HIS A 5 11.62 0.78 -10.57
N GLY A 6 12.47 1.81 -10.44
CA GLY A 6 12.00 3.16 -10.11
C GLY A 6 11.09 3.78 -11.18
N LYS A 7 11.34 3.53 -12.48
CA LYS A 7 10.46 4.02 -13.56
C LYS A 7 9.08 3.34 -13.52
N LEU A 8 9.04 2.06 -13.18
CA LEU A 8 7.78 1.32 -13.06
C LEU A 8 6.99 1.77 -11.82
N GLU A 9 7.66 1.93 -10.68
CA GLU A 9 7.05 2.45 -9.45
C GLU A 9 6.50 3.86 -9.66
N SER A 10 7.25 4.76 -10.29
CA SER A 10 6.75 6.09 -10.64
C SER A 10 5.50 6.05 -11.51
N ARG A 11 5.43 5.15 -12.51
CA ARG A 11 4.23 5.00 -13.37
C ARG A 11 3.01 4.49 -12.60
N GLN A 12 3.21 3.69 -11.55
CA GLN A 12 2.14 3.17 -10.70
C GLN A 12 1.70 4.19 -9.62
N ASN A 13 2.64 4.99 -9.11
CA ASN A 13 2.37 5.95 -8.04
C ASN A 13 1.61 7.18 -8.54
N ILE A 14 1.87 7.64 -9.78
CA ILE A 14 1.20 8.79 -10.40
C ILE A 14 -0.34 8.65 -10.42
N PRO A 15 -0.94 7.57 -10.96
CA PRO A 15 -2.40 7.45 -11.00
C PRO A 15 -3.02 7.39 -9.59
N ILE A 16 -2.36 6.75 -8.62
CA ILE A 16 -2.81 6.73 -7.22
C ILE A 16 -2.80 8.16 -6.65
N ALA A 17 -1.72 8.91 -6.86
CA ALA A 17 -1.63 10.28 -6.37
C ALA A 17 -2.71 11.19 -6.99
N PHE A 18 -2.97 11.06 -8.29
CA PHE A 18 -4.07 11.78 -8.95
C PHE A 18 -5.43 11.40 -8.38
N PHE A 19 -5.68 10.11 -8.16
CA PHE A 19 -6.93 9.63 -7.56
C PHE A 19 -7.15 10.25 -6.16
N LEU A 20 -6.13 10.25 -5.31
CA LEU A 20 -6.20 10.84 -3.97
C LEU A 20 -6.38 12.37 -4.03
N ALA A 21 -5.65 13.06 -4.90
CA ALA A 21 -5.77 14.51 -5.09
C ALA A 21 -7.16 14.92 -5.59
N ALA A 22 -7.77 14.14 -6.48
CA ALA A 22 -9.13 14.37 -6.98
C ALA A 22 -10.19 14.26 -5.87
N ARG A 23 -9.88 13.55 -4.78
CA ARG A 23 -10.72 13.45 -3.57
C ARG A 23 -10.45 14.55 -2.54
N GLY A 24 -9.55 15.49 -2.85
CA GLY A 24 -9.18 16.61 -1.99
C GLY A 24 -8.04 16.30 -1.02
N GLU A 25 -7.39 15.13 -1.10
CA GLU A 25 -6.22 14.84 -0.27
C GLU A 25 -5.00 15.63 -0.75
N ARG A 26 -4.20 16.15 0.19
CA ARG A 26 -2.92 16.80 -0.14
C ARG A 26 -1.86 15.73 -0.33
N VAL A 27 -1.60 15.35 -1.58
CA VAL A 27 -0.61 14.31 -1.91
C VAL A 27 0.63 14.91 -2.56
N GLN A 28 1.81 14.49 -2.10
CA GLN A 28 3.08 14.84 -2.71
C GLN A 28 3.88 13.56 -2.99
N LEU A 29 4.20 13.31 -4.26
CA LEU A 29 5.12 12.24 -4.63
C LEU A 29 6.55 12.62 -4.23
N LEU A 30 7.26 11.69 -3.59
CA LEU A 30 8.63 11.90 -3.16
C LEU A 30 9.62 11.40 -4.23
N PRO A 31 10.77 12.05 -4.39
CA PRO A 31 11.80 11.58 -5.31
C PRO A 31 12.41 10.27 -4.78
N VAL A 32 12.73 9.35 -5.69
CA VAL A 32 13.42 8.11 -5.33
C VAL A 32 14.85 8.43 -4.89
N LEU A 33 15.10 8.42 -3.58
CA LEU A 33 16.44 8.58 -3.02
C LEU A 33 17.17 7.24 -3.03
N ARG A 34 18.21 7.11 -3.86
CA ARG A 34 19.06 5.91 -3.91
C ARG A 34 20.18 5.97 -2.88
N ILE A 35 19.84 6.21 -1.62
CA ILE A 35 20.81 6.24 -0.52
C ILE A 35 20.74 4.89 0.22
N PRO A 36 21.78 4.05 0.17
CA PRO A 36 21.81 2.77 0.89
C PRO A 36 21.51 2.97 2.37
N GLY A 37 20.58 2.16 2.90
CA GLY A 37 20.19 2.21 4.32
C GLY A 37 19.16 3.28 4.69
N THR A 38 18.76 4.14 3.75
CA THR A 38 17.72 5.15 3.99
C THR A 38 16.36 4.62 3.58
N LYS A 39 15.36 4.77 4.46
CA LYS A 39 13.95 4.50 4.12
C LYS A 39 13.45 5.67 3.27
N CYS A 40 12.89 5.38 2.11
CA CYS A 40 12.30 6.38 1.23
C CYS A 40 10.87 5.94 0.95
N ALA A 41 9.89 6.69 1.45
CA ALA A 41 8.50 6.46 1.10
C ALA A 41 8.23 6.96 -0.32
N ASP A 42 7.18 6.43 -0.95
CA ASP A 42 6.74 6.84 -2.29
C ASP A 42 6.10 8.23 -2.30
N ALA A 43 5.35 8.57 -1.26
CA ALA A 43 4.55 9.79 -1.20
C ALA A 43 4.31 10.26 0.24
N THR A 44 3.86 11.50 0.37
CA THR A 44 3.13 11.97 1.56
C THR A 44 1.66 12.19 1.24
N ARG A 45 0.79 11.91 2.22
CA ARG A 45 -0.64 12.26 2.22
C ARG A 45 -0.88 13.09 3.48
N ASP A 46 -1.28 14.35 3.31
CA ASP A 46 -1.40 15.35 4.38
C ASP A 46 -0.14 15.45 5.26
N GLY A 47 1.04 15.35 4.62
CA GLY A 47 2.34 15.43 5.30
C GLY A 47 2.78 14.15 6.02
N ILE A 48 1.99 13.08 5.97
CA ILE A 48 2.33 11.77 6.53
C ILE A 48 2.91 10.89 5.42
N GLU A 49 3.98 10.16 5.69
CA GLU A 49 4.61 9.25 4.70
C GLU A 49 3.79 7.98 4.43
N TRP A 50 3.70 7.62 3.14
CA TRP A 50 3.01 6.43 2.64
C TRP A 50 3.82 5.74 1.56
N GLU A 51 3.85 4.41 1.62
CA GLU A 51 4.31 3.56 0.55
C GLU A 51 3.13 3.13 -0.33
N PHE A 52 3.27 3.24 -1.66
CA PHE A 52 2.27 2.79 -2.61
C PHE A 52 2.70 1.46 -3.24
N LYS A 53 1.77 0.51 -3.33
CA LYS A 53 2.02 -0.77 -3.99
C LYS A 53 0.86 -1.20 -4.86
N VAL A 54 1.20 -1.63 -6.08
CA VAL A 54 0.28 -2.28 -7.01
C VAL A 54 0.81 -3.71 -7.25
N PRO A 55 0.29 -4.71 -6.53
CA PRO A 55 0.72 -6.10 -6.70
C PRO A 55 0.47 -6.56 -8.14
N ALA A 56 1.49 -7.13 -8.78
CA ALA A 56 1.38 -7.59 -10.17
C ALA A 56 0.43 -8.79 -10.35
N GLY A 57 0.13 -9.53 -9.26
CA GLY A 57 -0.70 -10.73 -9.29
C GLY A 57 -1.90 -10.65 -8.36
N ARG A 58 -2.92 -11.47 -8.66
CA ARG A 58 -4.18 -11.56 -7.90
C ARG A 58 -4.18 -12.68 -6.86
N THR A 59 -3.04 -12.87 -6.18
CA THR A 59 -2.85 -13.99 -5.26
C THR A 59 -2.48 -13.50 -3.87
N ALA A 60 -2.78 -14.29 -2.83
CA ALA A 60 -2.36 -13.98 -1.46
C ALA A 60 -0.84 -13.75 -1.37
N ASN A 61 -0.04 -14.53 -2.12
CA ASN A 61 1.40 -14.36 -2.15
C ASN A 61 1.83 -13.02 -2.77
N ALA A 62 1.18 -12.56 -3.84
CA ALA A 62 1.50 -11.27 -4.44
C ALA A 62 1.25 -10.11 -3.47
N ILE A 63 0.12 -10.14 -2.75
CA ILE A 63 -0.19 -9.17 -1.68
C ILE A 63 0.85 -9.24 -0.56
N ASP A 64 1.16 -10.45 -0.10
CA ASP A 64 2.12 -10.67 0.97
C ASP A 64 3.52 -10.14 0.65
N GLN A 65 4.00 -10.37 -0.58
CA GLN A 65 5.31 -9.88 -1.03
C GLN A 65 5.33 -8.36 -1.18
N ALA A 66 4.25 -7.76 -1.72
CA ALA A 66 4.13 -6.32 -1.85
C ALA A 66 4.20 -5.63 -0.47
N LEU A 67 3.40 -6.09 0.48
CA LEU A 67 3.39 -5.58 1.85
C LEU A 67 4.71 -5.88 2.61
N ARG A 68 5.37 -6.99 2.33
CA ARG A 68 6.71 -7.29 2.87
C ARG A 68 7.75 -6.26 2.41
N GLY A 69 7.71 -5.89 1.13
CA GLY A 69 8.56 -4.84 0.58
C GLY A 69 8.27 -3.49 1.23
N ALA A 70 6.99 -3.12 1.27
CA ALA A 70 6.52 -1.84 1.79
C ALA A 70 6.88 -1.60 3.27
N ASN A 71 6.78 -2.63 4.12
CA ASN A 71 7.14 -2.55 5.55
C ASN A 71 8.60 -2.12 5.81
N ARG A 72 9.48 -2.21 4.81
CA ARG A 72 10.86 -1.72 4.92
C ARG A 72 10.98 -0.22 4.63
N GLN A 73 10.04 0.36 3.90
CA GLN A 73 10.09 1.72 3.36
C GLN A 73 9.23 2.68 4.18
N ALA A 74 8.01 2.30 4.53
CA ALA A 74 7.11 3.13 5.34
C ALA A 74 6.30 2.31 6.34
N ALA A 75 5.80 2.99 7.38
CA ALA A 75 4.90 2.40 8.37
C ALA A 75 3.45 2.32 7.86
N ARG A 76 3.07 3.15 6.88
CA ARG A 76 1.75 3.18 6.26
C ARG A 76 1.86 2.74 4.81
N VAL A 77 0.94 1.88 4.40
CA VAL A 77 0.97 1.28 3.07
C VAL A 77 -0.38 1.48 2.41
N LEU A 78 -0.39 2.02 1.19
CA LEU A 78 -1.55 2.00 0.31
C LEU A 78 -1.35 0.90 -0.72
N ILE A 79 -2.25 -0.07 -0.76
CA ILE A 79 -2.25 -1.14 -1.74
C ILE A 79 -3.42 -0.96 -2.71
N GLN A 80 -3.12 -0.80 -3.99
CA GLN A 80 -4.14 -0.80 -5.03
C GLN A 80 -4.26 -2.21 -5.61
N VAL A 81 -5.48 -2.73 -5.64
CA VAL A 81 -5.79 -4.07 -6.15
C VAL A 81 -6.84 -4.00 -7.25
N ALA A 82 -6.89 -5.04 -8.08
CA ALA A 82 -7.88 -5.15 -9.14
C ALA A 82 -9.31 -5.31 -8.58
N ASN A 83 -10.32 -4.84 -9.32
CA ASN A 83 -11.72 -4.80 -8.86
C ASN A 83 -12.31 -6.18 -8.61
N GLU A 84 -11.89 -7.17 -9.40
CA GLU A 84 -12.31 -8.56 -9.29
C GLU A 84 -11.47 -9.39 -8.31
N PHE A 85 -10.64 -8.75 -7.47
CA PHE A 85 -9.84 -9.47 -6.47
C PHE A 85 -10.74 -10.12 -5.40
N ASP A 86 -10.46 -11.38 -5.06
CA ASP A 86 -11.17 -12.09 -4.00
C ASP A 86 -10.92 -11.45 -2.62
N ARG A 87 -12.00 -10.98 -1.98
CA ARG A 87 -11.92 -10.21 -0.73
C ARG A 87 -11.39 -11.06 0.41
N GLN A 88 -11.79 -12.33 0.50
CA GLN A 88 -11.32 -13.23 1.56
C GLN A 88 -9.82 -13.50 1.42
N VAL A 89 -9.34 -13.68 0.18
CA VAL A 89 -7.91 -13.83 -0.13
C VAL A 89 -7.14 -12.56 0.25
N LEU A 90 -7.67 -11.38 -0.09
CA LEU A 90 -7.06 -10.09 0.21
C LEU A 90 -6.93 -9.88 1.72
N GLU A 91 -8.04 -10.03 2.45
CA GLU A 91 -8.08 -9.90 3.91
C GLU A 91 -7.11 -10.87 4.58
N THR A 92 -7.11 -12.15 4.15
CA THR A 92 -6.24 -13.17 4.73
C THR A 92 -4.76 -12.84 4.53
N ALA A 93 -4.40 -12.35 3.33
CA ALA A 93 -3.02 -11.95 3.04
C ALA A 93 -2.59 -10.72 3.83
N ILE A 94 -3.45 -9.69 3.91
CA ILE A 94 -3.20 -8.47 4.70
C ILE A 94 -3.02 -8.83 6.18
N TYR A 95 -3.97 -9.56 6.76
CA TYR A 95 -3.90 -10.04 8.14
C TYR A 95 -2.59 -10.80 8.40
N GLY A 96 -2.30 -11.78 7.55
CA GLY A 96 -1.12 -12.62 7.68
C GLY A 96 0.18 -11.82 7.65
N ARG A 97 0.27 -10.77 6.82
CA ARG A 97 1.46 -9.92 6.75
C ARG A 97 1.53 -8.92 7.90
N VAL A 98 0.46 -8.19 8.21
CA VAL A 98 0.42 -7.20 9.30
C VAL A 98 0.77 -7.85 10.64
N ARG A 99 0.27 -9.08 10.89
CA ARG A 99 0.64 -9.87 12.07
C ARG A 99 2.16 -10.10 12.19
N ARG A 100 2.86 -10.30 11.08
CA ARG A 100 4.33 -10.54 11.03
C ARG A 100 5.16 -9.27 10.94
N ALA A 101 4.58 -8.15 10.49
CA ALA A 101 5.28 -6.92 10.15
C ALA A 101 5.00 -5.85 11.20
N ALA A 102 5.80 -5.78 12.27
CA ALA A 102 5.56 -4.89 13.40
C ALA A 102 5.55 -3.38 13.05
N ASN A 103 6.22 -2.98 11.96
CA ASN A 103 6.28 -1.56 11.57
C ASN A 103 5.03 -1.08 10.83
N ILE A 104 4.19 -1.98 10.31
CA ILE A 104 2.95 -1.56 9.64
C ILE A 104 1.95 -1.08 10.71
N VAL A 105 1.63 0.21 10.67
CA VAL A 105 0.66 0.85 11.57
C VAL A 105 -0.71 1.05 10.91
N GLU A 106 -0.74 1.14 9.59
CA GLU A 106 -1.96 1.39 8.81
C GLU A 106 -1.84 0.80 7.40
N VAL A 107 -2.94 0.24 6.91
CA VAL A 107 -3.09 -0.21 5.52
C VAL A 107 -4.30 0.47 4.92
N ALA A 108 -4.08 1.25 3.86
CA ALA A 108 -5.14 1.72 2.97
C ALA A 108 -5.26 0.78 1.78
N ILE A 109 -6.48 0.44 1.38
CA ILE A 109 -6.78 -0.46 0.28
C ILE A 109 -7.60 0.33 -0.73
N LEU A 110 -7.02 0.52 -1.92
CA LEU A 110 -7.73 1.06 -3.07
C LEU A 110 -8.26 -0.11 -3.90
N LEU A 111 -9.57 -0.35 -3.79
CA LEU A 111 -10.30 -1.38 -4.52
C LEU A 111 -11.32 -0.68 -5.41
N ALA A 112 -11.18 -0.82 -6.73
CA ALA A 112 -11.91 0.04 -7.68
C ALA A 112 -11.68 1.51 -7.36
N ASP A 113 -12.76 2.25 -7.09
CA ASP A 113 -12.75 3.66 -6.73
C ASP A 113 -13.03 3.88 -5.23
N ALA A 114 -13.04 2.79 -4.44
CA ALA A 114 -13.24 2.83 -3.01
C ALA A 114 -11.90 2.73 -2.27
N LEU A 115 -11.67 3.70 -1.37
CA LEU A 115 -10.50 3.74 -0.51
C LEU A 115 -10.91 3.34 0.91
N HIS A 116 -10.44 2.19 1.37
CA HIS A 116 -10.70 1.67 2.71
C HIS A 116 -9.45 1.83 3.58
N HIS A 117 -9.61 2.35 4.78
CA HIS A 117 -8.52 2.54 5.73
C HIS A 117 -8.68 1.59 6.91
N PHE A 118 -7.62 0.86 7.23
CA PHE A 118 -7.59 -0.02 8.39
C PHE A 118 -6.31 0.17 9.18
N THR A 119 -6.48 0.47 10.47
CA THR A 119 -5.38 0.48 11.42
C THR A 119 -4.85 -0.93 11.64
N ARG A 120 -3.60 -1.03 12.11
CA ARG A 120 -3.03 -2.31 12.55
C ARG A 120 -3.95 -3.03 13.54
N GLN A 121 -4.52 -2.30 14.49
CA GLN A 121 -5.38 -2.89 15.52
C GLN A 121 -6.65 -3.50 14.92
N GLU A 122 -7.31 -2.79 14.00
CA GLU A 122 -8.49 -3.31 13.30
C GLU A 122 -8.20 -4.56 12.47
N ILE A 123 -6.99 -4.63 11.90
CA ILE A 123 -6.54 -5.81 11.17
C ILE A 123 -6.30 -6.97 12.13
N LEU A 124 -5.55 -6.76 13.21
CA LEU A 124 -5.18 -7.81 14.17
C LEU A 124 -6.37 -8.35 14.97
N ASN A 125 -7.36 -7.51 15.27
CA ASN A 125 -8.59 -7.93 15.96
C ASN A 125 -9.69 -8.43 15.01
N ASN A 126 -9.39 -8.56 13.70
CA ASN A 126 -10.30 -8.98 12.64
C ASN A 126 -11.53 -8.08 12.42
N THR A 127 -11.61 -6.89 13.01
CA THR A 127 -12.74 -5.97 12.80
C THR A 127 -12.75 -5.33 11.40
N PHE A 128 -11.68 -5.45 10.62
CA PHE A 128 -11.64 -5.01 9.22
C PHE A 128 -12.34 -5.96 8.24
N ARG A 129 -12.60 -7.21 8.63
CA ARG A 129 -13.18 -8.22 7.71
C ARG A 129 -14.61 -7.87 7.33
N GLY A 130 -14.94 -8.02 6.05
CA GLY A 130 -16.26 -7.70 5.51
C GLY A 130 -16.57 -6.21 5.42
N LYS A 131 -15.61 -5.31 5.74
CA LYS A 131 -15.78 -3.85 5.61
C LYS A 131 -15.42 -3.30 4.21
N MET A 132 -14.98 -4.17 3.30
CA MET A 132 -14.74 -3.86 1.88
C MET A 132 -15.94 -4.33 1.06
N GLY A 133 -17.05 -3.59 1.17
CA GLY A 133 -18.32 -3.84 0.48
C GLY A 133 -18.47 -3.01 -0.78
#